data_AF-A0A1U9RSL6-F1
#
_entry.id   AF-A0A1U9RSL6-F1
#
_cell.length_a   1.000
_cell.length_b   1.000
_cell.length_c   1.000
_cell.angle_alpha   90.00
_cell.angle_beta   90.00
_cell.angle_gamma   90.00
#
_symmetry.space_group_name_H-M   'P 1'
#
loop_
_entity.id
_entity.type
_entity.pdbx_description
1 polymer ?
#
loop_
_entity_poly.entity_id
_entity_poly.type
_entity_poly.pdbx_seq_one_letter_code
_entity_poly.pdbx_strand_id
1 'polypeptide(L)'
;MHKIKIEYYDKNIIIINKPIGIEIFNFLKNKIKNKLPNKGILNRLDKYTSGIILIARNLMFYFFYKKIILKKMIKKKYIAIVEQKKFSNGFINLCIFKKRKILIKKYFKKSLTFYKKLKNLHENNIYNIYIKTGRTHQIRKHLKFSNIIIKNEFYYNKKIKLINTLHHKKISFFYPLIMKNFVLYCNLPIEMKKIFLINILK
;
A
#
# COMPACT_ATOMS: atom_id res chain seq x y z
N MET A 1 -12.91 10.73 -16.63
CA MET A 1 -12.88 10.85 -15.15
C MET A 1 -12.46 9.53 -14.52
N HIS A 2 -11.51 9.52 -13.58
CA HIS A 2 -11.20 8.29 -12.85
C HIS A 2 -12.41 7.84 -12.00
N LYS A 3 -13.03 6.70 -12.34
CA LYS A 3 -14.03 6.04 -11.49
C LYS A 3 -13.30 5.35 -10.33
N ILE A 4 -13.61 5.75 -9.09
CA ILE A 4 -13.14 5.04 -7.89
C ILE A 4 -14.16 3.95 -7.57
N LYS A 5 -13.69 2.70 -7.50
CA LYS A 5 -14.53 1.57 -7.14
C LYS A 5 -14.64 1.47 -5.61
N ILE A 6 -15.85 1.40 -5.09
CA ILE A 6 -16.14 0.98 -3.71
C ILE A 6 -16.12 -0.55 -3.72
N GLU A 7 -15.26 -1.14 -2.90
CA GLU A 7 -15.13 -2.61 -2.79
C GLU A 7 -15.96 -3.16 -1.61
N TYR A 8 -16.25 -2.32 -0.62
CA TYR A 8 -17.03 -2.68 0.56
C TYR A 8 -17.49 -1.42 1.29
N TYR A 9 -18.66 -1.47 1.92
CA TYR A 9 -19.08 -0.48 2.90
C TYR A 9 -20.06 -1.09 3.91
N ASP A 10 -20.04 -0.59 5.13
CA ASP A 10 -21.03 -0.89 6.17
C ASP A 10 -21.29 0.37 7.01
N LYS A 11 -21.95 0.26 8.17
CA LYS A 11 -22.22 1.40 9.07
C LYS A 11 -20.96 2.12 9.62
N ASN A 12 -19.80 1.47 9.60
CA ASN A 12 -18.57 1.94 10.23
C ASN A 12 -17.50 2.39 9.22
N ILE A 13 -17.40 1.71 8.07
CA ILE A 13 -16.27 1.88 7.15
C ILE A 13 -16.71 1.82 5.69
N ILE A 14 -16.00 2.57 4.84
CA ILE A 14 -16.03 2.47 3.37
C ILE A 14 -14.63 2.09 2.90
N ILE A 15 -14.57 1.21 1.92
CA ILE A 15 -13.35 0.72 1.31
C ILE A 15 -13.39 1.04 -0.16
N ILE A 16 -12.33 1.70 -0.62
CA ILE A 16 -12.18 2.01 -2.03
C ILE A 16 -10.88 1.42 -2.57
N ASN A 17 -10.94 1.02 -3.84
CA ASN A 17 -9.77 0.65 -4.61
C ASN A 17 -9.25 1.88 -5.34
N LYS A 18 -8.22 2.52 -4.76
CA LYS A 18 -7.61 3.71 -5.36
C LYS A 18 -6.84 3.32 -6.61
N PRO A 19 -7.13 3.89 -7.80
CA PRO A 19 -6.27 3.71 -8.96
C PRO A 19 -4.95 4.49 -8.80
N ILE A 20 -3.97 4.24 -9.68
CA ILE A 20 -2.75 5.05 -9.75
C ILE A 20 -3.05 6.45 -10.29
N GLY A 21 -2.15 7.41 -10.04
CA GLY A 21 -2.25 8.79 -10.52
C GLY A 21 -3.06 9.71 -9.61
N ILE A 22 -3.81 9.16 -8.65
CA ILE A 22 -4.68 9.94 -7.75
C ILE A 22 -4.03 10.09 -6.38
N GLU A 23 -3.96 11.35 -5.92
CA GLU A 23 -3.80 11.67 -4.50
C GLU A 23 -5.17 11.69 -3.82
N ILE A 24 -5.40 10.73 -2.93
CA ILE A 24 -6.77 10.43 -2.47
C ILE A 24 -7.41 11.57 -1.67
N PHE A 25 -6.63 12.26 -0.84
CA PHE A 25 -7.15 13.35 -0.02
C PHE A 25 -7.69 14.47 -0.91
N ASN A 26 -6.88 14.94 -1.86
CA ASN A 26 -7.29 16.00 -2.79
C ASN A 26 -8.48 15.58 -3.66
N PHE A 27 -8.50 14.33 -4.12
CA PHE A 27 -9.61 13.82 -4.93
C PHE A 27 -10.94 13.74 -4.16
N LEU A 28 -10.89 13.37 -2.88
CA LEU A 28 -12.10 13.18 -2.06
C LEU A 28 -12.51 14.42 -1.27
N LYS A 29 -11.62 15.41 -1.09
CA LYS A 29 -11.83 16.59 -0.24
C LYS A 29 -13.17 17.27 -0.50
N ASN A 30 -13.55 17.41 -1.77
CA ASN A 30 -14.78 18.07 -2.21
C ASN A 30 -15.92 17.10 -2.55
N LYS A 31 -15.63 15.79 -2.67
CA LYS A 31 -16.63 14.76 -3.03
C LYS A 31 -17.30 14.12 -1.83
N ILE A 32 -16.64 14.13 -0.68
CA ILE A 32 -17.15 13.52 0.55
C ILE A 32 -17.53 14.63 1.55
N LYS A 33 -18.84 14.78 1.78
CA LYS A 33 -19.39 15.58 2.89
C LYS A 33 -19.31 14.79 4.21
N ASN A 34 -18.09 14.56 4.71
CA ASN A 34 -17.84 13.92 5.99
C ASN A 34 -17.14 14.90 6.94
N LYS A 35 -17.71 15.13 8.13
CA LYS A 35 -17.20 16.06 9.14
C LYS A 35 -16.09 15.48 10.01
N LEU A 36 -15.77 14.18 9.86
CA LEU A 36 -14.66 13.54 10.57
C LEU A 36 -13.30 14.17 10.21
N PRO A 37 -12.31 14.10 11.13
CA PRO A 37 -10.96 14.54 10.81
C PRO A 37 -10.42 13.84 9.54
N ASN A 38 -9.74 14.59 8.68
CA ASN A 38 -9.32 14.14 7.35
C ASN A 38 -10.44 13.53 6.49
N LYS A 39 -11.69 14.00 6.64
CA LYS A 39 -12.89 13.46 5.96
C LYS A 39 -13.11 11.97 6.23
N GLY A 40 -12.61 11.47 7.37
CA GLY A 40 -12.66 10.06 7.75
C GLY A 40 -11.57 9.19 7.11
N ILE A 41 -10.69 9.73 6.27
CA ILE A 41 -9.64 8.94 5.60
C ILE A 41 -8.64 8.40 6.62
N LEU A 42 -8.51 7.07 6.69
CA LEU A 42 -7.78 6.38 7.74
C LEU A 42 -6.34 6.04 7.37
N ASN A 43 -6.07 5.79 6.09
CA ASN A 43 -4.74 5.53 5.55
C ASN A 43 -4.52 6.31 4.25
N ARG A 44 -3.25 6.39 3.83
CA ARG A 44 -2.85 6.96 2.55
C ARG A 44 -2.06 5.96 1.73
N LEU A 45 -2.07 6.17 0.42
CA LEU A 45 -1.21 5.51 -0.55
C LEU A 45 -0.52 6.59 -1.37
N ASP A 46 0.70 6.31 -1.82
CA ASP A 46 1.41 7.22 -2.73
C ASP A 46 0.60 7.41 -4.03
N LYS A 47 0.78 8.54 -4.72
CA LYS A 47 0.04 8.90 -5.94
C LYS A 47 0.04 7.74 -6.95
N TYR A 48 1.20 7.13 -7.17
CA TYR A 48 1.38 6.03 -8.14
C TYR A 48 1.35 4.63 -7.51
N THR A 49 0.73 4.49 -6.34
CA THR A 49 0.44 3.19 -5.69
C THR A 49 -1.07 2.99 -5.68
N SER A 50 -1.54 1.81 -6.06
CA SER A 50 -2.97 1.48 -6.11
C SER A 50 -3.42 0.64 -4.90
N GLY A 51 -4.73 0.44 -4.77
CA GLY A 51 -5.32 -0.50 -3.81
C GLY A 51 -6.05 0.16 -2.65
N ILE A 52 -6.12 -0.56 -1.53
CA ILE A 52 -7.05 -0.28 -0.43
C ILE A 52 -6.81 1.09 0.22
N ILE A 53 -7.83 1.95 0.19
CA ILE A 53 -8.01 3.08 1.10
C ILE A 53 -9.26 2.82 1.96
N LEU A 54 -9.13 3.11 3.25
CA LEU A 54 -10.16 2.98 4.26
C LEU A 54 -10.66 4.36 4.66
N ILE A 55 -11.98 4.51 4.76
CA ILE A 55 -12.66 5.74 5.16
C ILE A 55 -13.63 5.39 6.28
N ALA A 56 -13.46 6.00 7.46
CA ALA A 56 -14.41 5.87 8.56
C ALA A 56 -15.70 6.64 8.26
N ARG A 57 -16.83 6.09 8.72
CA ARG A 57 -18.15 6.72 8.64
C ARG A 57 -18.62 7.32 9.96
N ASN A 58 -18.01 6.95 11.07
CA ASN A 58 -18.31 7.49 12.39
C ASN A 58 -17.04 7.72 13.23
N LEU A 59 -17.16 8.55 14.27
CA LEU A 59 -16.06 8.96 15.15
C LEU A 59 -15.47 7.78 15.92
N MET A 60 -16.34 6.90 16.42
CA MET A 60 -15.95 5.76 17.24
C MET A 60 -15.01 4.82 16.47
N PHE A 61 -15.38 4.44 15.24
CA PHE A 61 -14.52 3.63 14.38
C PHE A 61 -13.24 4.38 13.97
N TYR A 62 -13.33 5.69 13.71
CA TYR A 62 -12.16 6.50 13.38
C TYR A 62 -11.10 6.46 14.48
N PHE A 63 -11.48 6.75 15.73
CA PHE A 63 -10.56 6.75 16.86
C PHE A 63 -10.06 5.34 17.21
N PHE A 64 -10.94 4.33 17.15
CA PHE A 64 -10.54 2.93 17.28
C PHE A 64 -9.43 2.57 16.27
N TYR A 65 -9.65 2.87 14.99
CA TYR A 65 -8.70 2.54 13.94
C TYR A 65 -7.37 3.27 14.13
N LYS A 66 -7.39 4.55 14.55
CA LYS A 66 -6.16 5.30 14.89
C LYS A 66 -5.37 4.62 16.02
N LYS A 67 -6.05 4.15 17.07
CA LYS A 67 -5.41 3.45 18.21
C LYS A 67 -4.68 2.19 17.74
N ILE A 68 -5.31 1.35 16.92
CA ILE A 68 -4.68 0.11 16.43
C ILE A 68 -3.58 0.37 15.39
N ILE A 69 -3.61 1.48 14.63
CA ILE A 69 -2.47 1.91 13.80
C ILE A 69 -1.26 2.20 14.69
N LEU A 70 -1.45 2.99 15.76
CA LEU A 70 -0.37 3.37 16.67
C LEU A 70 0.24 2.13 17.34
N LYS A 71 -0.60 1.18 17.74
CA LYS A 71 -0.18 -0.12 18.29
C LYS A 71 0.36 -1.12 17.24
N LYS A 72 0.43 -0.75 15.96
CA LYS A 72 0.89 -1.61 14.83
C LYS A 72 0.13 -2.95 14.73
N MET A 73 -1.15 -2.97 15.11
CA MET A 73 -1.99 -4.17 15.13
C MET A 73 -2.68 -4.45 13.78
N ILE A 74 -2.48 -3.58 12.78
CA ILE A 74 -2.99 -3.76 11.43
C ILE A 74 -1.96 -4.50 10.58
N LYS A 75 -2.36 -5.62 9.97
CA LYS A 75 -1.56 -6.32 8.97
C LYS A 75 -1.88 -5.74 7.60
N LYS A 76 -0.87 -5.24 6.89
CA LYS A 76 -0.99 -4.69 5.54
C LYS A 76 -0.12 -5.50 4.60
N LYS A 77 -0.71 -5.97 3.51
CA LYS A 77 -0.03 -6.76 2.47
C LYS A 77 -0.15 -6.03 1.14
N TYR A 78 0.99 -5.87 0.50
CA TYR A 78 1.14 -5.31 -0.83
C TYR A 78 1.65 -6.39 -1.77
N ILE A 79 1.36 -6.20 -3.06
CA ILE A 79 1.99 -6.95 -4.15
C ILE A 79 2.85 -5.96 -4.91
N ALA A 80 4.11 -6.32 -5.18
CA ALA A 80 5.00 -5.58 -6.04
C ALA A 80 5.50 -6.45 -7.20
N ILE A 81 5.60 -5.84 -8.38
CA ILE A 81 6.31 -6.40 -9.52
C ILE A 81 7.69 -5.77 -9.51
N VAL A 82 8.74 -6.59 -9.49
CA VAL A 82 10.13 -6.15 -9.42
C VAL A 82 10.90 -6.68 -10.62
N GLU A 83 11.90 -5.94 -11.05
CA GLU A 83 12.80 -6.31 -12.14
C GLU A 83 13.58 -7.59 -11.77
N GLN A 84 13.97 -8.35 -12.78
CA GLN A 84 14.70 -9.60 -12.62
C GLN A 84 16.10 -9.33 -12.01
N LYS A 85 16.28 -9.78 -10.76
CA LYS A 85 17.58 -9.88 -10.07
C LYS A 85 17.56 -11.11 -9.14
N LYS A 86 18.72 -11.44 -8.57
CA LYS A 86 18.91 -12.53 -7.60
C LYS A 86 17.81 -12.54 -6.54
N PHE A 87 17.36 -13.75 -6.20
CA PHE A 87 16.25 -13.96 -5.27
C PHE A 87 16.68 -13.71 -3.84
N SER A 88 15.83 -13.03 -3.08
CA SER A 88 15.98 -12.94 -1.63
C SER A 88 14.62 -12.79 -0.98
N ASN A 89 14.45 -13.45 0.17
CA ASN A 89 13.38 -13.16 1.10
C ASN A 89 14.01 -12.46 2.30
N GLY A 90 13.25 -11.62 3.00
CA GLY A 90 13.80 -11.03 4.21
C GLY A 90 12.97 -9.89 4.75
N PHE A 91 13.65 -9.07 5.56
CA PHE A 91 13.08 -7.88 6.15
C PHE A 91 14.10 -6.75 6.16
N ILE A 92 13.59 -5.52 6.22
CA ILE A 92 14.39 -4.30 6.30
C ILE A 92 13.83 -3.49 7.47
N ASN A 93 14.66 -3.36 8.50
CA ASN A 93 14.37 -2.61 9.72
C ASN A 93 15.23 -1.34 9.77
N LEU A 94 14.99 -0.44 8.81
CA LEU A 94 15.74 0.82 8.68
C LEU A 94 14.81 1.99 8.84
N CYS A 95 15.31 3.08 9.40
CA CYS A 95 14.54 4.30 9.57
C CYS A 95 14.45 5.10 8.26
N ILE A 96 13.30 5.71 8.02
CA ILE A 96 13.07 6.58 6.86
C ILE A 96 12.91 8.02 7.30
N PHE A 97 13.78 8.88 6.76
CA PHE A 97 13.69 10.33 6.95
C PHE A 97 12.72 10.97 5.94
N LYS A 98 12.22 12.18 6.24
CA LYS A 98 11.27 12.91 5.37
C LYS A 98 11.87 13.20 3.98
N LYS A 99 13.16 13.53 3.89
CA LYS A 99 13.88 13.63 2.61
C LYS A 99 14.00 12.23 1.97
N ARG A 100 14.19 12.12 0.66
CA ARG A 100 14.21 10.84 -0.11
C ARG A 100 15.24 9.78 0.36
N LYS A 101 16.01 10.04 1.41
CA LYS A 101 17.10 9.21 1.96
C LYS A 101 16.61 8.25 3.05
N ILE A 102 17.23 7.07 3.12
CA ILE A 102 17.23 6.17 4.28
C ILE A 102 18.43 6.56 5.14
N LEU A 103 18.26 6.58 6.45
CA LEU A 103 19.33 6.92 7.38
C LEU A 103 19.31 5.97 8.57
N ILE A 104 20.49 5.58 9.03
CA ILE A 104 20.70 4.79 10.24
C ILE A 104 21.04 5.80 11.35
N LYS A 105 20.04 6.24 12.13
CA LYS A 105 20.26 6.98 13.39
C LYS A 105 19.23 6.59 14.44
N LYS A 106 19.65 6.58 15.70
CA LYS A 106 18.87 6.22 16.90
C LYS A 106 17.56 7.03 17.05
N TYR A 107 17.56 8.28 16.60
CA TYR A 107 16.44 9.23 16.72
C TYR A 107 15.42 9.20 15.56
N PHE A 108 15.66 8.42 14.50
CA PHE A 108 14.70 8.36 13.42
C PHE A 108 13.58 7.37 13.71
N LYS A 109 12.38 7.69 13.20
CA LYS A 109 11.23 6.82 13.40
C LYS A 109 11.50 5.47 12.71
N LYS A 110 11.53 4.38 13.49
CA LYS A 110 11.71 3.00 13.00
C LYS A 110 10.69 2.65 11.91
N SER A 111 11.12 1.97 10.85
CA SER A 111 10.25 1.40 9.81
C SER A 111 10.63 -0.03 9.52
N LEU A 112 9.62 -0.89 9.38
CA LEU A 112 9.81 -2.33 9.19
C LEU A 112 8.98 -2.83 8.02
N THR A 113 9.67 -3.46 7.08
CA THR A 113 9.11 -4.05 5.86
C THR A 113 9.64 -5.48 5.73
N PHE A 114 8.74 -6.44 5.54
CA PHE A 114 9.05 -7.81 5.18
C PHE A 114 8.71 -8.00 3.70
N TYR A 115 9.50 -8.78 2.99
CA TYR A 115 9.25 -9.11 1.60
C TYR A 115 9.52 -10.59 1.38
N LYS A 116 8.60 -11.25 0.68
CA LYS A 116 8.68 -12.65 0.31
C LYS A 116 8.34 -12.78 -1.16
N LYS A 117 9.21 -13.42 -1.93
CA LYS A 117 8.92 -13.77 -3.31
C LYS A 117 7.70 -14.70 -3.36
N LEU A 118 6.75 -14.38 -4.24
CA LEU A 118 5.55 -15.17 -4.47
C LEU A 118 5.70 -16.06 -5.71
N LYS A 119 6.21 -15.50 -6.81
CA LYS A 119 6.36 -16.23 -8.08
C LYS A 119 7.52 -15.66 -8.88
N ASN A 120 8.24 -16.55 -9.59
CA ASN A 120 9.16 -16.16 -10.66
C ASN A 120 8.36 -16.02 -11.96
N LEU A 121 8.57 -14.93 -12.67
CA LEU A 121 8.13 -14.79 -14.06
C LEU A 121 9.38 -14.45 -14.87
N HIS A 122 9.49 -14.91 -16.12
CA HIS A 122 10.66 -14.77 -16.98
C HIS A 122 11.45 -13.46 -16.74
N GLU A 123 10.85 -12.31 -17.05
CA GLU A 123 11.48 -10.99 -16.90
C GLU A 123 11.18 -10.28 -15.56
N ASN A 124 10.34 -10.87 -14.69
CA ASN A 124 9.78 -10.17 -13.53
C ASN A 124 9.64 -11.07 -12.30
N ASN A 125 9.91 -10.54 -11.12
CA ASN A 125 9.54 -11.23 -9.89
C ASN A 125 8.31 -10.60 -9.24
N ILE A 126 7.44 -11.42 -8.66
CA ILE A 126 6.32 -10.93 -7.86
C ILE A 126 6.66 -11.10 -6.39
N TYR A 127 6.53 -10.03 -5.62
CA TYR A 127 6.76 -10.03 -4.18
C TYR A 127 5.48 -9.73 -3.41
N ASN A 128 5.25 -10.52 -2.37
CA ASN A 128 4.40 -10.12 -1.25
C ASN A 128 5.22 -9.24 -0.31
N ILE A 129 4.67 -8.09 0.06
CA ILE A 129 5.32 -7.15 0.95
C ILE A 129 4.40 -6.87 2.13
N TYR A 130 4.93 -7.00 3.34
CA TYR A 130 4.21 -6.72 4.57
C TYR A 130 4.88 -5.55 5.29
N ILE A 131 4.09 -4.55 5.69
CA ILE A 131 4.62 -3.40 6.43
C ILE A 131 3.98 -3.29 7.80
N LYS A 132 4.80 -3.10 8.84
CA LYS A 132 4.34 -2.80 10.21
C LYS A 132 4.17 -1.30 10.44
N THR A 133 4.78 -0.47 9.58
CA THR A 133 4.74 0.99 9.62
C THR A 133 4.31 1.55 8.27
N GLY A 134 3.92 2.83 8.20
CA GLY A 134 3.43 3.46 6.96
C GLY A 134 4.14 4.77 6.62
N ARG A 135 5.47 4.76 6.51
CA ARG A 135 6.25 5.98 6.17
C ARG A 135 6.15 6.30 4.68
N THR A 136 6.39 7.57 4.33
CA THR A 136 6.32 8.05 2.94
C THR A 136 7.27 7.23 2.06
N HIS A 137 6.73 6.63 0.99
CA HIS A 137 7.47 5.79 0.04
C HIS A 137 8.20 4.61 0.71
N GLN A 138 7.71 4.10 1.86
CA GLN A 138 8.46 3.14 2.66
C GLN A 138 8.92 1.91 1.89
N ILE A 139 7.98 1.28 1.18
CA ILE A 139 8.26 0.07 0.40
C ILE A 139 9.31 0.36 -0.68
N ARG A 140 9.11 1.42 -1.47
CA ARG A 140 10.00 1.80 -2.58
C ARG A 140 11.42 2.07 -2.10
N LYS A 141 11.56 2.85 -1.01
CA LYS A 141 12.86 3.16 -0.39
C LYS A 141 13.54 1.90 0.13
N HIS A 142 12.82 1.07 0.90
CA HIS A 142 13.38 -0.15 1.48
C HIS A 142 13.85 -1.12 0.40
N LEU A 143 12.99 -1.46 -0.57
CA LEU A 143 13.37 -2.38 -1.64
C LEU A 143 14.57 -1.87 -2.43
N LYS A 144 14.60 -0.58 -2.79
CA LYS A 144 15.76 0.01 -3.47
C LYS A 144 17.05 -0.13 -2.66
N PHE A 145 16.99 0.06 -1.34
CA PHE A 145 18.16 -0.12 -0.46
C PHE A 145 18.66 -1.57 -0.47
N SER A 146 17.78 -2.55 -0.57
CA SER A 146 18.14 -3.97 -0.71
C SER A 146 18.41 -4.39 -2.16
N ASN A 147 18.66 -3.44 -3.06
CA ASN A 147 18.91 -3.68 -4.49
C ASN A 147 17.76 -4.40 -5.23
N ILE A 148 16.54 -4.35 -4.68
CA ILE A 148 15.31 -4.86 -5.30
C ILE A 148 14.58 -3.66 -5.94
N ILE A 149 14.52 -3.64 -7.27
CA ILE A 149 13.94 -2.51 -8.02
C ILE A 149 12.51 -2.87 -8.40
N ILE A 150 11.53 -2.09 -7.91
CA ILE A 150 10.15 -2.19 -8.39
C ILE A 150 10.14 -1.81 -9.88
N LYS A 151 9.51 -2.63 -10.72
CA LYS A 151 9.46 -2.41 -12.16
C LYS A 151 8.81 -1.06 -12.48
N ASN A 152 9.35 -0.37 -13.48
CA ASN A 152 8.83 0.90 -14.01
C ASN A 152 8.61 1.94 -12.91
N GLU A 153 9.61 2.10 -12.05
CA GLU A 153 9.57 2.97 -10.88
C GLU A 153 9.62 4.46 -11.28
N PHE A 154 8.44 4.98 -11.61
CA PHE A 154 8.24 6.37 -12.05
C PHE A 154 8.73 7.41 -11.03
N TYR A 155 8.81 7.09 -9.73
CA TYR A 155 9.35 8.02 -8.74
C TYR A 155 10.85 8.26 -8.87
N TYR A 156 11.61 7.32 -9.45
CA TYR A 156 13.05 7.45 -9.66
C TYR A 156 13.40 7.80 -11.10
N ASN A 157 12.62 7.37 -12.09
CA ASN A 157 12.84 7.72 -13.49
C ASN A 157 11.52 8.11 -14.17
N LYS A 158 11.32 9.43 -14.37
CA LYS A 158 10.12 9.98 -15.00
C LYS A 158 10.04 9.73 -16.52
N LYS A 159 11.11 9.27 -17.16
CA LYS A 159 11.13 8.92 -18.59
C LYS A 159 10.45 7.58 -18.88
N ILE A 160 10.21 6.75 -17.86
CA ILE A 160 9.59 5.43 -18.02
C ILE A 160 8.06 5.57 -18.05
N LYS A 161 7.39 4.70 -18.83
CA LYS A 161 5.93 4.58 -18.85
C LYS A 161 5.37 4.29 -17.45
N LEU A 162 4.43 5.10 -17.00
CA LEU A 162 3.74 4.92 -15.74
C LEU A 162 2.88 3.64 -15.81
N ILE A 163 3.30 2.60 -15.10
CA ILE A 163 2.58 1.33 -14.98
C ILE A 163 2.39 1.01 -13.50
N ASN A 164 1.24 0.44 -13.16
CA ASN A 164 0.91 0.05 -11.81
C ASN A 164 1.68 -1.22 -11.41
N THR A 165 2.71 -1.06 -10.58
CA THR A 165 3.59 -2.16 -10.16
C THR A 165 3.68 -2.32 -8.65
N LEU A 166 2.92 -1.53 -7.89
CA LEU A 166 2.79 -1.64 -6.44
C LEU A 166 1.32 -1.45 -6.03
N HIS A 167 0.75 -2.47 -5.40
CA HIS A 167 -0.68 -2.52 -5.07
C HIS A 167 -0.92 -2.96 -3.62
N HIS A 168 -1.67 -2.17 -2.86
CA HIS A 168 -2.13 -2.52 -1.51
C HIS A 168 -3.28 -3.54 -1.60
N LYS A 169 -2.90 -4.82 -1.62
CA LYS A 169 -3.79 -5.95 -1.94
C LYS A 169 -4.72 -6.34 -0.79
N LYS A 170 -4.22 -6.33 0.44
CA LYS A 170 -4.95 -6.85 1.60
C LYS A 170 -4.65 -6.04 2.86
N ILE A 171 -5.68 -5.79 3.64
CA ILE A 171 -5.57 -5.26 5.01
C ILE A 171 -6.38 -6.13 5.96
N SER A 172 -5.87 -6.32 7.17
CA SER A 172 -6.64 -7.02 8.22
C SER A 172 -6.35 -6.52 9.63
N PHE A 173 -7.39 -6.49 10.45
CA PHE A 173 -7.35 -6.12 11.86
C PHE A 173 -8.59 -6.64 12.60
N PHE A 174 -8.46 -6.88 13.91
CA PHE A 174 -9.59 -7.23 14.76
C PHE A 174 -10.33 -5.98 15.22
N TYR A 175 -11.67 -5.98 15.18
CA TYR A 175 -12.51 -4.92 15.73
C TYR A 175 -13.26 -5.46 16.96
N PRO A 176 -12.80 -5.13 18.18
CA PRO A 176 -13.28 -5.76 19.42
C PRO A 176 -14.75 -5.46 19.72
N LEU A 177 -15.24 -4.27 19.38
CA LEU A 177 -16.60 -3.82 19.69
C LEU A 177 -17.70 -4.65 19.00
N ILE A 178 -17.37 -5.37 17.94
CA ILE A 178 -18.29 -6.32 17.30
C ILE A 178 -17.71 -7.73 17.23
N MET A 179 -16.59 -7.97 17.92
CA MET A 179 -15.84 -9.23 17.94
C MET A 179 -15.56 -9.83 16.55
N LYS A 180 -15.29 -9.00 15.54
CA LYS A 180 -15.02 -9.46 14.16
C LYS A 180 -13.60 -9.15 13.70
N ASN A 181 -13.01 -10.10 12.97
CA ASN A 181 -11.81 -9.86 12.19
C ASN A 181 -12.20 -9.26 10.83
N PHE A 182 -11.79 -8.03 10.57
CA PHE A 182 -11.88 -7.45 9.24
C PHE A 182 -10.72 -7.99 8.41
N VAL A 183 -11.05 -8.65 7.31
CA VAL A 183 -10.09 -9.08 6.30
C VAL A 183 -10.59 -8.61 4.95
N LEU A 184 -9.86 -7.70 4.35
CA LEU A 184 -10.34 -6.93 3.21
C LEU A 184 -9.33 -7.05 2.08
N TYR A 185 -9.86 -7.21 0.86
CA TYR A 185 -9.07 -7.42 -0.34
C TYR A 185 -9.49 -6.44 -1.43
N CYS A 186 -8.53 -5.97 -2.22
CA CYS A 186 -8.81 -5.32 -3.50
C CYS A 186 -8.40 -6.26 -4.63
N ASN A 187 -9.12 -6.22 -5.76
CA ASN A 187 -8.67 -6.93 -6.94
C ASN A 187 -7.39 -6.32 -7.50
N LEU A 188 -6.52 -7.18 -8.04
CA LEU A 188 -5.33 -6.71 -8.74
C LEU A 188 -5.78 -5.84 -9.93
N PRO A 189 -5.09 -4.71 -10.17
CA PRO A 189 -5.36 -3.85 -11.30
C PRO A 189 -5.05 -4.61 -12.61
N ILE A 190 -5.74 -4.25 -13.69
CA ILE A 190 -5.68 -4.96 -14.96
C ILE A 190 -4.24 -5.02 -15.50
N GLU A 191 -3.46 -3.95 -15.34
CA GLU A 191 -2.07 -3.91 -15.80
C GLU A 191 -1.22 -4.97 -15.08
N MET A 192 -1.39 -5.13 -13.77
CA MET A 192 -0.70 -6.19 -13.04
C MET A 192 -1.20 -7.56 -13.48
N LYS A 193 -2.52 -7.78 -13.62
CA LYS A 193 -3.06 -9.07 -14.10
C LYS A 193 -2.50 -9.46 -15.47
N LYS A 194 -2.39 -8.50 -16.40
CA LYS A 194 -1.78 -8.73 -17.72
C LYS A 194 -0.32 -9.17 -17.60
N ILE A 195 0.46 -8.54 -16.72
CA ILE A 195 1.84 -8.98 -16.46
C ILE A 195 1.87 -10.41 -15.89
N PHE A 196 0.90 -10.80 -15.06
CA PHE A 196 0.81 -12.19 -14.61
C PHE A 196 0.49 -13.15 -15.76
N LEU A 197 -0.46 -12.81 -16.64
CA LEU A 197 -0.92 -13.68 -17.73
C LEU A 197 0.11 -13.83 -18.87
N ILE A 198 0.70 -12.73 -19.34
CA ILE A 198 1.69 -12.73 -20.43
C ILE A 198 2.88 -13.62 -20.09
N ASN A 199 3.26 -13.69 -18.81
CA ASN A 199 4.36 -14.52 -18.35
C ASN A 199 3.97 -15.97 -17.99
N ILE A 200 2.70 -16.35 -18.14
CA ILE A 200 2.24 -17.75 -18.07
C ILE A 200 2.21 -18.36 -19.48
N LEU A 201 1.94 -17.54 -20.49
CA LEU A 201 1.79 -17.95 -21.89
C LEU A 201 3.11 -17.91 -22.70
N LYS A 202 4.17 -17.36 -22.11
CA LYS A 202 5.55 -17.43 -22.60
C LYS A 202 6.31 -18.39 -21.71
#